data_AF-A0A5J4QUY2-F1
#
_entry.id   AF-A0A5J4QUY2-F1
#
_cell.length_a   1.000
_cell.length_b   1.000
_cell.length_c   1.000
_cell.angle_alpha   90.00
_cell.angle_beta   90.00
_cell.angle_gamma   90.00
#
_symmetry.space_group_name_H-M   'P 1'
#
loop_
_entity.id
_entity.type
_entity.pdbx_description
1 polymer ?
#
loop_
_entity_poly.entity_id
_entity_poly.type
_entity_poly.pdbx_seq_one_letter_code
_entity_poly.pdbx_strand_id
1 'polypeptide(L)' 'MFRYFFILLMIGMIGIAIIVKACFIMFTERQYWQDVANRFVKENVPIYPLRGNIISSDGKLMAGSLPDYHIFMDFQAKGV' A
#
# COMPACT_ATOMS: atom_id res chain seq x y z
N MET A 1 -10.55 7.40 49.56
CA MET A 1 -11.68 7.47 48.61
C MET A 1 -11.48 8.53 47.52
N PHE A 2 -11.35 9.83 47.84
CA PHE A 2 -11.15 10.88 46.82
C PHE A 2 -9.90 10.74 45.93
N ARG A 3 -8.79 10.18 46.44
CA ARG A 3 -7.56 9.95 45.65
C ARG A 3 -7.79 9.03 44.44
N TYR A 4 -8.55 7.94 44.64
CA TYR A 4 -8.84 6.98 43.55
C TYR A 4 -9.84 7.55 42.55
N PHE A 5 -10.84 8.30 43.01
CA PHE A 5 -11.78 8.99 42.14
C PHE A 5 -11.09 9.97 41.19
N PHE A 6 -10.11 10.73 41.69
CA PHE A 6 -9.38 11.71 40.89
C PHE A 6 -8.53 11.05 39.79
N ILE A 7 -7.91 9.91 40.09
CA ILE A 7 -7.14 9.13 39.11
C ILE A 7 -8.08 8.55 38.04
N LEU A 8 -9.23 8.02 38.44
CA LEU A 8 -10.21 7.47 37.51
C LEU A 8 -10.77 8.55 36.57
N LEU A 9 -11.05 9.73 37.11
CA LEU A 9 -11.50 10.89 36.34
C LEU A 9 -10.43 11.33 35.33
N MET A 10 -9.16 11.39 35.73
CA MET A 10 -8.08 11.78 34.84
C MET A 10 -7.89 10.79 33.68
N ILE A 11 -7.89 9.48 33.95
CA ILE A 11 -7.80 8.45 32.91
C ILE A 11 -9.05 8.49 32.01
N GLY A 12 -10.23 8.72 32.56
CA GLY A 12 -11.48 8.89 31.81
C GLY A 12 -11.42 10.06 30.84
N MET A 13 -10.92 11.22 31.28
CA MET A 13 -10.76 12.39 30.41
C MET A 13 -9.74 12.13 29.28
N ILE A 14 -8.64 11.44 29.57
CA ILE A 14 -7.66 11.06 28.54
C ILE A 14 -8.31 10.14 27.50
N GLY A 15 -9.09 9.15 27.93
CA GLY A 15 -9.83 8.26 27.03
C GLY A 15 -10.80 9.03 26.13
N ILE A 16 -11.56 9.97 26.70
CA ILE A 16 -12.48 10.83 25.94
C ILE A 16 -11.70 11.68 24.93
N ALA A 17 -10.57 12.26 25.33
CA ALA A 17 -9.73 13.07 24.44
C ALA A 17 -9.23 12.27 23.22
N ILE A 18 -8.84 11.01 23.42
CA ILE A 18 -8.41 10.11 22.34
C ILE A 18 -9.56 9.86 21.36
N ILE A 19 -10.77 9.57 21.86
CA ILE A 19 -11.95 9.33 21.02
C ILE A 19 -12.29 10.58 20.20
N VAL A 20 -12.28 11.76 20.82
CA VAL A 20 -12.53 13.03 20.11
C VAL A 20 -11.50 13.26 19.01
N LYS A 21 -10.22 13.04 19.30
CA LYS A 21 -9.14 13.17 18.30
C LYS A 21 -9.31 12.18 17.15
N ALA A 22 -9.68 10.93 17.44
CA ALA A 22 -9.93 9.91 16.44
C ALA A 22 -11.12 10.28 15.55
N CYS A 23 -12.24 10.72 16.14
CA CYS A 23 -13.39 11.22 15.38
C CYS A 23 -12.99 12.40 14.49
N PHE A 24 -12.20 13.35 15.00
CA PHE A 24 -11.74 14.50 14.21
C PHE A 24 -10.94 14.06 12.97
N ILE A 25 -10.01 13.12 13.12
CA ILE A 25 -9.24 12.57 11.99
C ILE A 25 -10.18 11.86 10.99
N MET A 26 -11.13 11.07 11.49
CA MET A 26 -12.10 10.32 10.67
C MET A 26 -13.10 11.20 9.91
N PHE A 27 -13.39 12.42 10.36
CA PHE A 27 -14.34 13.31 9.70
C PHE A 27 -13.66 14.45 8.94
N THR A 28 -12.69 15.12 9.55
CA THR A 28 -12.05 16.31 8.96
C THR A 28 -10.92 15.95 8.00
N GLU A 29 -10.07 14.98 8.34
CA GLU A 29 -8.92 14.60 7.50
C GLU A 29 -9.23 13.47 6.53
N ARG A 30 -10.43 12.90 6.58
CA ARG A 30 -10.84 11.76 5.74
C ARG A 30 -10.55 11.99 4.26
N GLN A 31 -10.91 13.16 3.74
CA GLN A 31 -10.74 13.46 2.32
C GLN A 31 -9.26 13.44 1.91
N TYR A 32 -8.39 14.04 2.73
CA TYR A 32 -6.95 14.02 2.49
C TYR A 32 -6.39 12.60 2.43
N TRP A 33 -6.75 11.75 3.40
CA TRP A 33 -6.30 10.36 3.43
C TRP A 33 -6.88 9.53 2.28
N GLN A 34 -8.11 9.81 1.85
CA GLN A 34 -8.72 9.18 0.68
C GLN A 34 -7.99 9.56 -0.61
N ASP A 35 -7.64 10.83 -0.77
CA ASP A 35 -6.90 11.34 -1.94
C ASP A 35 -5.47 10.78 -1.99
N VAL A 36 -4.81 10.62 -0.84
CA VAL A 36 -3.51 9.95 -0.74
C VAL A 36 -3.64 8.48 -1.14
N ALA A 37 -4.64 7.76 -0.64
CA ALA A 37 -4.84 6.36 -1.00
C ALA A 37 -5.03 6.18 -2.52
N ASN A 38 -5.85 7.03 -3.14
CA ASN A 38 -6.12 6.96 -4.58
C ASN A 38 -4.88 7.20 -5.45
N ARG A 39 -3.85 7.89 -4.97
CA ARG A 39 -2.61 8.14 -5.74
C ARG A 39 -1.75 6.89 -5.91
N PHE A 40 -1.84 5.93 -4.98
CA PHE A 40 -0.93 4.77 -4.96
C PHE A 40 -1.58 3.48 -5.47
N VAL A 41 -2.91 3.44 -5.63
CA VAL A 41 -3.60 2.27 -6.17
C VAL A 41 -3.65 2.37 -7.69
N LYS A 42 -2.78 1.61 -8.36
CA LYS A 42 -2.83 1.44 -9.83
C LYS A 42 -3.75 0.28 -10.17
N GLU A 43 -5.07 0.53 -10.21
CA GLU A 43 -6.10 -0.51 -10.40
C GLU A 43 -6.07 -1.18 -11.78
N ASN A 44 -5.45 -0.55 -12.78
CA ASN A 44 -5.48 -1.03 -14.16
C ASN A 44 -4.07 -1.24 -14.71
N VAL A 45 -3.41 -2.32 -14.28
CA VAL A 45 -2.21 -2.82 -14.95
C VAL A 45 -2.67 -3.69 -16.12
N PRO A 46 -2.46 -3.27 -17.38
CA PRO A 46 -2.83 -4.10 -18.53
C PRO A 46 -2.01 -5.40 -18.50
N ILE A 47 -2.70 -6.54 -18.50
CA ILE A 47 -2.06 -7.86 -18.62
C ILE A 47 -1.98 -8.17 -20.11
N TYR A 48 -0.77 -8.16 -20.65
CA TYR A 48 -0.53 -8.53 -22.05
C TYR A 48 -0.65 -10.05 -22.23
N PRO A 49 -1.28 -10.52 -23.32
CA PRO A 49 -1.38 -11.96 -23.59
C PRO A 49 0.01 -12.55 -23.90
N LEU A 50 0.27 -13.76 -23.38
CA LEU A 50 1.48 -14.52 -23.71
C LEU A 50 1.36 -15.09 -25.13
N ARG A 51 2.41 -14.90 -25.95
CA ARG A 51 2.51 -15.57 -27.25
C ARG A 51 2.72 -17.08 -27.05
N GLY A 52 1.99 -17.90 -27.81
CA GLY A 52 2.12 -19.35 -27.79
C GLY A 52 3.49 -19.86 -28.25
N ASN A 53 3.85 -21.06 -27.77
CA ASN A 53 5.13 -21.70 -28.08
C ASN A 53 5.11 -22.38 -29.46
N ILE A 54 6.23 -22.33 -30.18
CA ILE A 54 6.45 -23.06 -31.43
C ILE A 54 7.28 -24.30 -31.14
N ILE A 55 6.75 -25.46 -31.52
CA ILE A 55 7.32 -26.77 -31.24
C ILE A 55 7.64 -27.46 -32.58
N SER A 56 8.77 -28.16 -32.63
CA SER A 56 9.15 -29.06 -33.72
C SER A 56 8.18 -30.26 -33.81
N SER A 57 8.12 -30.92 -34.97
CA SER A 57 7.40 -32.20 -35.14
C SER A 57 7.83 -33.28 -34.12
N ASP A 58 9.06 -33.16 -33.60
CA ASP A 58 9.64 -34.09 -32.64
C ASP A 58 9.38 -33.66 -31.17
N GLY A 59 8.55 -32.65 -30.93
CA GLY A 59 8.21 -32.17 -29.59
C GLY A 59 9.23 -31.20 -28.97
N LYS A 60 10.30 -30.84 -29.69
CA LYS A 60 11.34 -29.91 -29.20
C LYS A 60 10.89 -28.45 -29.31
N LEU A 61 11.11 -27.66 -28.24
CA LEU A 61 10.82 -26.22 -28.21
C LEU A 61 11.78 -25.46 -29.14
N MET A 62 11.25 -24.75 -30.14
CA MET A 62 12.05 -23.92 -31.04
C MET A 62 12.00 -22.43 -30.68
N ALA A 63 10.85 -21.95 -30.21
CA ALA A 63 10.67 -20.60 -29.70
C ALA A 63 9.57 -20.60 -28.64
N GLY A 64 9.83 -19.97 -27.49
CA GLY A 64 8.86 -19.86 -26.41
C GLY A 64 8.97 -18.53 -25.68
N SER A 65 7.86 -18.10 -25.07
CA SER A 65 7.80 -16.89 -24.25
C SER A 65 8.18 -17.25 -22.81
N LEU A 66 9.48 -17.22 -22.49
CA LEU A 66 9.96 -17.45 -21.12
C LEU A 66 9.96 -16.13 -20.34
N PRO A 67 9.63 -16.13 -19.03
CA PRO A 67 9.72 -14.93 -18.22
C PRO A 67 11.18 -14.50 -18.06
N ASP A 68 11.47 -13.25 -18.40
CA ASP A 68 12.77 -12.62 -18.17
C ASP A 68 12.72 -11.78 -16.89
N TYR A 69 13.79 -11.80 -16.10
CA TYR A 69 13.88 -11.10 -14.83
C TYR A 69 14.96 -10.02 -14.93
N HIS A 70 14.53 -8.77 -15.00
CA HIS A 70 15.43 -7.62 -14.97
C HIS A 70 15.53 -7.04 -13.57
N ILE A 71 16.76 -6.85 -13.09
CA ILE A 71 17.04 -6.16 -11.83
C ILE A 71 17.52 -4.75 -12.18
N PHE A 72 16.74 -3.75 -11.82
CA PHE A 72 17.11 -2.34 -11.95
C PHE A 72 17.53 -1.81 -10.59
N MET A 73 18.69 -1.14 -10.53
CA MET A 73 19.20 -0.49 -9.32
C MET A 73 19.36 1.01 -9.61
N ASP A 74 18.58 1.83 -8.92
CA ASP A 74 18.78 3.27 -8.92
C ASP A 74 19.77 3.62 -7.82
N PHE A 75 20.92 4.18 -8.19
CA PHE A 75 21.95 4.59 -7.25
C PHE A 75 21.68 5.95 -6.61
N GLN A 76 20.60 6.64 -7.02
CA GLN A 76 20.25 7.99 -6.55
C GLN A 76 21.45 8.95 -6.54
N ALA A 77 22.40 8.75 -7.46
CA ALA A 77 23.57 9.60 -7.58
C ALA A 77 23.12 10.92 -8.18
N LYS A 78 23.29 12.03 -7.44
CA LYS A 78 23.24 13.36 -8.04
C LYS A 78 24.36 13.42 -9.07
N GLY A 79 23.99 13.31 -10.35
CA GLY A 79 24.89 13.64 -11.44
C GLY A 79 25.46 15.03 -11.16
N VAL A 80 26.78 15.13 -11.22
CA VAL A 80 27.53 16.37 -10.96
C VAL A 80 27.17 17.42 -12.00
#